data_AF-A0A4Q9JVF5-F1
#
_entry.id   AF-A0A4Q9JVF5-F1
#
_cell.length_a   1.000
_cell.length_b   1.000
_cell.length_c   1.000
_cell.angle_alpha   90.00
_cell.angle_beta   90.00
_cell.angle_gamma   90.00
#
_symmetry.space_group_name_H-M   'P 1'
#
loop_
_entity.id
_entity.type
_entity.pdbx_description
1 polymer ?
#
loop_
_entity_poly.entity_id
_entity_poly.type
_entity_poly.pdbx_seq_one_letter_code
_entity_poly.pdbx_strand_id
1 'polypeptide(L)'
;MVKKTFWPYGILLSILAIVIACITTIVIASDYPVYEDNFYFDTYQNVESNYNKIQNNQKHFDENFKLHIKDKESFIYKRKLVYYINEGQNEFRIFIENLKNYDLNKLQIEALLSRPHTNKNDEKLQVKLDANELVFDFNVKEKGNWQLLLKITQNENSIGFFKFFLKTKQ
;
A
#
# COMPACT_ATOMS: atom_id res chain seq x y z
N MET A 1 -29.55 -45.88 47.69
CA MET A 1 -28.46 -44.90 47.45
C MET A 1 -28.67 -44.28 46.07
N VAL A 2 -28.93 -42.97 45.98
CA VAL A 2 -29.19 -42.29 44.70
C VAL A 2 -27.87 -42.09 43.95
N LYS A 3 -27.78 -42.60 42.73
CA LYS A 3 -26.58 -42.52 41.87
C LYS A 3 -26.43 -41.08 41.36
N LYS A 4 -25.47 -40.31 41.89
CA LYS A 4 -25.18 -38.96 41.40
C LYS A 4 -24.60 -39.06 39.99
N THR A 5 -25.32 -38.53 39.01
CA THR A 5 -24.87 -38.42 37.62
C THR A 5 -24.05 -37.14 37.45
N PHE A 6 -22.77 -37.29 37.08
CA PHE A 6 -21.84 -36.18 36.88
C PHE A 6 -21.95 -35.51 35.49
N TRP A 7 -22.72 -36.12 34.59
CA TRP A 7 -22.97 -35.66 33.22
C TRP A 7 -23.35 -34.16 33.07
N PRO A 8 -24.25 -33.56 33.87
CA PRO A 8 -24.58 -32.13 33.73
C PRO A 8 -23.40 -31.21 34.03
N TYR A 9 -22.51 -31.58 34.96
CA TYR A 9 -21.29 -30.81 35.24
C TYR A 9 -20.26 -30.90 34.10
N GLY A 10 -20.17 -32.07 33.46
CA GLY A 10 -19.33 -32.24 32.26
C GLY A 10 -19.79 -31.37 31.09
N ILE A 11 -21.11 -31.23 30.90
CA ILE A 11 -21.67 -30.31 29.90
C ILE A 11 -21.31 -28.85 30.24
N LEU A 12 -21.53 -28.44 31.49
CA LEU A 12 -21.23 -27.06 31.91
C LEU A 12 -19.74 -26.72 31.74
N LEU A 13 -18.85 -27.65 32.11
CA LEU A 13 -17.41 -27.50 31.93
C LEU A 13 -17.03 -27.44 30.45
N SER A 14 -17.63 -28.27 29.60
CA SER A 14 -17.40 -28.25 28.15
C SER A 14 -17.81 -26.92 27.53
N ILE A 15 -18.99 -26.39 27.89
CA ILE A 15 -19.44 -25.07 27.42
C ILE A 15 -18.46 -23.98 27.85
N LEU A 16 -18.02 -23.99 29.11
CA LEU A 16 -17.05 -23.03 29.62
C LEU A 16 -15.71 -23.13 28.86
N ALA A 17 -15.23 -24.35 28.61
CA ALA A 17 -14.00 -24.59 27.86
C ALA A 17 -14.10 -24.08 26.42
N ILE A 18 -15.24 -24.27 25.75
CA ILE A 18 -15.50 -23.76 24.40
C ILE A 18 -15.46 -22.22 24.39
N VAL A 19 -16.14 -21.57 25.35
CA VAL A 19 -16.13 -20.10 25.46
C VAL A 19 -14.72 -19.57 25.64
N ILE A 20 -13.92 -20.17 26.54
CA ILE A 20 -12.53 -19.79 26.77
C ILE A 20 -11.69 -20.00 25.49
N ALA A 21 -11.88 -21.11 24.78
CA ALA A 21 -11.15 -21.38 23.54
C ALA A 21 -11.49 -20.36 22.44
N CYS A 22 -12.77 -19.99 22.29
CA CYS A 22 -13.21 -18.94 21.37
C CYS A 22 -12.58 -17.58 21.69
N ILE A 23 -12.61 -17.16 22.96
CA ILE A 23 -12.00 -15.90 23.40
C ILE A 23 -10.50 -15.92 23.10
N THR A 24 -9.81 -17.01 23.45
CA THR A 24 -8.36 -17.17 23.21
C THR A 24 -8.04 -17.04 21.71
N THR A 25 -8.87 -17.63 20.85
CA THR A 25 -8.68 -17.57 19.40
C THR A 25 -8.84 -16.15 18.87
N ILE A 26 -9.84 -15.41 19.37
CA ILE A 26 -10.08 -14.01 18.97
C ILE A 26 -8.91 -13.12 19.40
N VAL A 27 -8.42 -13.27 20.63
CA VAL A 27 -7.28 -12.49 21.14
C VAL A 27 -6.04 -12.75 20.28
N ILE A 28 -5.70 -14.02 20.02
CA ILE A 28 -4.55 -14.38 19.17
C ILE A 28 -4.74 -13.84 17.75
N ALA A 29 -5.93 -13.94 17.16
CA ALA A 29 -6.18 -13.43 15.82
C ALA A 29 -6.08 -11.90 15.74
N SER A 30 -6.47 -11.19 16.82
CA SER A 30 -6.40 -9.73 16.88
C SER A 30 -4.97 -9.18 16.90
N ASP A 31 -4.00 -9.97 17.38
CA ASP A 31 -2.59 -9.57 17.40
C ASP A 31 -1.94 -9.61 16.00
N TYR A 32 -2.56 -10.29 15.04
CA TYR A 32 -2.09 -10.42 13.65
C TYR A 32 -3.12 -9.87 12.67
N PRO A 33 -3.34 -8.53 12.63
CA PRO A 33 -4.29 -7.93 11.72
C PRO A 33 -3.85 -8.16 10.27
N VAL A 34 -4.83 -8.41 9.40
CA VAL A 34 -4.62 -8.39 7.95
C VAL A 34 -4.45 -6.93 7.53
N TYR A 35 -3.31 -6.60 6.93
CA TYR A 35 -3.06 -5.26 6.41
C TYR A 35 -3.70 -5.11 5.02
N GLU A 36 -4.53 -4.08 4.84
CA GLU A 36 -5.13 -3.74 3.55
C GLU A 36 -4.08 -3.15 2.58
N ASP A 37 -4.26 -3.35 1.28
CA ASP A 37 -3.41 -2.74 0.25
C ASP A 37 -3.81 -1.29 0.02
N ASN A 38 -2.89 -0.37 0.26
CA ASN A 38 -3.09 1.06 0.10
C ASN A 38 -2.89 1.57 -1.34
N PHE A 39 -2.77 0.68 -2.34
CA PHE A 39 -2.45 1.06 -3.72
C PHE A 39 -3.35 2.15 -4.32
N TYR A 40 -4.66 2.05 -4.09
CA TYR A 40 -5.64 3.02 -4.60
C TYR A 40 -5.94 4.16 -3.63
N PHE A 41 -5.21 4.24 -2.49
CA PHE A 41 -5.41 5.26 -1.46
C PHE A 41 -6.86 5.32 -0.94
N ASP A 42 -7.53 4.17 -0.92
CA ASP A 42 -8.92 4.00 -0.49
C ASP A 42 -9.08 2.58 0.10
N THR A 43 -10.18 2.35 0.81
CA THR A 43 -10.44 1.04 1.44
C THR A 43 -10.77 -0.02 0.40
N TYR A 44 -10.51 -1.28 0.72
CA TYR A 44 -10.79 -2.40 -0.19
C TYR A 44 -12.26 -2.41 -0.66
N GLN A 45 -13.20 -2.14 0.24
CA GLN A 45 -14.64 -2.17 -0.08
C GLN A 45 -15.02 -1.04 -1.05
N ASN A 46 -14.44 0.15 -0.89
CA ASN A 46 -14.67 1.27 -1.80
C ASN A 46 -14.06 1.00 -3.18
N VAL A 47 -12.84 0.44 -3.20
CA VAL A 47 -12.17 0.05 -4.45
C VAL A 47 -13.00 -0.97 -5.20
N GLU A 48 -13.48 -2.02 -4.52
CA GLU A 48 -14.31 -3.06 -5.13
C GLU A 48 -15.61 -2.46 -5.69
N SER A 49 -16.29 -1.63 -4.89
CA SER A 49 -17.55 -0.99 -5.30
C SER A 49 -17.38 -0.03 -6.49
N ASN A 50 -16.22 0.60 -6.63
CA ASN A 50 -15.95 1.62 -7.66
C ASN A 50 -14.91 1.19 -8.70
N TYR A 51 -14.57 -0.10 -8.78
CA TYR A 51 -13.42 -0.58 -9.54
C TYR A 51 -13.43 -0.11 -11.00
N ASN A 52 -14.58 -0.22 -11.67
CA ASN A 52 -14.72 0.21 -13.06
C ASN A 52 -14.44 1.71 -13.26
N LYS A 53 -14.87 2.55 -12.31
CA LYS A 53 -14.60 3.99 -12.34
C LYS A 53 -13.11 4.26 -12.17
N ILE A 54 -12.46 3.56 -11.22
CA ILE A 54 -11.02 3.67 -10.99
C ILE A 54 -10.24 3.28 -12.25
N GLN A 55 -10.59 2.17 -12.89
CA GLN A 55 -9.92 1.73 -14.13
C GLN A 55 -10.14 2.71 -15.29
N ASN A 56 -11.34 3.28 -15.41
CA ASN A 56 -11.60 4.29 -16.44
C ASN A 56 -10.81 5.58 -16.19
N ASN A 57 -10.73 6.02 -14.92
CA ASN A 57 -9.93 7.18 -14.52
C ASN A 57 -8.44 6.95 -14.79
N GLN A 58 -7.93 5.74 -14.49
CA GLN A 58 -6.55 5.34 -14.79
C GLN A 58 -6.30 5.39 -16.30
N LYS A 59 -7.20 4.82 -17.10
CA LYS A 59 -7.06 4.82 -18.56
C LYS A 59 -7.01 6.25 -19.11
N HIS A 60 -7.90 7.13 -18.66
CA HIS A 60 -7.88 8.53 -19.08
C HIS A 60 -6.61 9.26 -18.64
N PHE A 61 -6.05 8.91 -17.47
CA PHE A 61 -4.76 9.42 -17.05
C PHE A 61 -3.63 8.94 -17.97
N ASP A 62 -3.58 7.65 -18.29
CA ASP A 62 -2.55 7.03 -19.13
C ASP A 62 -2.59 7.51 -20.60
N GLU A 63 -3.75 7.99 -21.07
CA GLU A 63 -3.88 8.66 -22.38
C GLU A 63 -3.23 10.06 -22.40
N ASN A 64 -3.03 10.67 -21.24
CA ASN A 64 -2.55 12.04 -21.08
C ASN A 64 -1.11 12.10 -20.58
N PHE A 65 -0.70 11.13 -19.75
CA PHE A 65 0.58 11.12 -19.06
C PHE A 65 1.20 9.72 -19.02
N LYS A 66 2.53 9.67 -18.95
CA LYS A 66 3.27 8.45 -18.63
C LYS A 66 4.35 8.73 -17.60
N LEU A 67 4.62 7.76 -16.74
CA LEU A 67 5.64 7.87 -15.71
C LEU A 67 6.82 6.97 -16.05
N HIS A 68 8.02 7.52 -15.94
CA HIS A 68 9.26 6.79 -16.18
C HIS A 68 10.30 7.17 -15.14
N ILE A 69 11.09 6.20 -14.70
CA ILE A 69 12.25 6.43 -13.84
C ILE A 69 13.48 6.30 -14.71
N LYS A 70 14.31 7.35 -14.73
CA LYS A 70 15.58 7.34 -15.42
C LYS A 70 16.72 7.19 -14.42
N ASP A 71 17.78 6.51 -14.87
CA ASP A 71 19.10 6.56 -14.22
C ASP A 71 19.15 6.10 -12.75
N LYS A 72 18.23 5.21 -12.36
CA LYS A 72 18.26 4.55 -11.05
C LYS A 72 18.59 3.07 -11.20
N GLU A 73 19.58 2.62 -10.43
CA GLU A 73 19.98 1.22 -10.40
C GLU A 73 18.77 0.34 -10.05
N SER A 74 18.49 -0.65 -10.90
CA SER A 74 17.33 -1.50 -10.77
C SER A 74 17.60 -2.90 -11.30
N PHE A 75 16.79 -3.86 -10.84
CA PHE A 75 16.85 -5.24 -11.27
C PHE A 75 15.44 -5.79 -11.47
N ILE A 76 15.30 -6.82 -12.29
CA ILE A 76 14.03 -7.49 -12.52
C ILE A 76 13.91 -8.66 -11.53
N TYR A 77 12.86 -8.66 -10.73
CA TYR A 77 12.50 -9.76 -9.85
C TYR A 77 11.05 -10.16 -10.08
N LYS A 78 10.81 -11.43 -10.41
CA LYS A 78 9.45 -11.95 -10.70
C LYS A 78 8.65 -11.06 -11.66
N ARG A 79 9.30 -10.61 -12.76
CA ARG A 79 8.73 -9.72 -13.79
C ARG A 79 8.37 -8.31 -13.30
N LYS A 80 8.84 -7.91 -12.11
CA LYS A 80 8.70 -6.56 -11.57
C LYS A 80 10.05 -5.87 -11.58
N LEU A 81 10.08 -4.60 -11.96
CA LEU A 81 11.27 -3.76 -11.87
C LEU A 81 11.39 -3.24 -10.42
N VAL A 82 12.52 -3.52 -9.79
CA VAL A 82 12.81 -3.14 -8.39
C VAL A 82 13.99 -2.19 -8.39
N TYR A 83 13.83 -1.04 -7.76
CA TYR A 83 14.85 0.00 -7.69
C TYR A 83 15.61 -0.06 -6.38
N TYR A 84 16.92 0.10 -6.44
CA TYR A 84 17.74 0.15 -5.24
C TYR A 84 17.62 1.52 -4.53
N ILE A 85 17.58 1.47 -3.21
CA ILE A 85 17.59 2.61 -2.28
C ILE A 85 18.65 2.36 -1.21
N ASN A 86 19.13 3.41 -0.56
CA ASN A 86 20.08 3.33 0.54
C ASN A 86 19.35 3.32 1.90
N GLU A 87 20.05 2.99 2.97
CA GLU A 87 19.59 3.32 4.33
C GLU A 87 19.76 4.81 4.57
N GLY A 88 18.87 5.40 5.37
CA GLY A 88 18.90 6.83 5.64
C GLY A 88 18.22 7.65 4.55
N GLN A 89 18.75 8.85 4.31
CA GLN A 89 18.18 9.80 3.37
C GLN A 89 18.30 9.31 1.93
N ASN A 90 17.18 9.34 1.21
CA ASN A 90 17.09 9.02 -0.19
C ASN A 90 16.35 10.13 -0.94
N GLU A 91 16.77 10.33 -2.18
CA GLU A 91 16.02 11.09 -3.17
C GLU A 91 15.56 10.13 -4.27
N PHE A 92 14.31 10.26 -4.69
CA PHE A 92 13.74 9.51 -5.79
C PHE A 92 13.12 10.48 -6.78
N ARG A 93 13.40 10.26 -8.07
CA ARG A 93 12.93 11.13 -9.16
C ARG A 93 12.11 10.31 -10.14
N ILE A 94 10.95 10.83 -10.50
CA ILE A 94 10.06 10.21 -11.48
C ILE A 94 9.71 11.24 -12.53
N PHE A 95 10.04 10.94 -13.77
CA PHE A 95 9.69 11.78 -14.89
C PHE A 95 8.23 11.57 -15.27
N ILE A 96 7.49 12.67 -15.40
CA ILE A 96 6.16 12.70 -16.01
C ILE A 96 6.31 13.17 -17.45
N GLU A 97 6.09 12.23 -18.36
CA GLU A 97 5.89 12.53 -19.78
C GLU A 97 4.46 13.04 -19.97
N ASN A 98 4.35 14.24 -20.52
CA ASN A 98 3.08 14.91 -20.79
C ASN A 98 2.75 14.81 -22.27
N LEU A 99 1.77 13.98 -22.63
CA LEU A 99 1.46 13.65 -24.02
C LEU A 99 0.57 14.69 -24.70
N LYS A 100 -0.09 15.56 -23.92
CA LYS A 100 -1.09 16.52 -24.41
C LYS A 100 -0.87 17.95 -23.92
N ASN A 101 0.34 18.28 -23.45
CA ASN A 101 0.75 19.62 -22.99
C ASN A 101 -0.16 20.23 -21.91
N TYR A 102 -0.62 19.42 -20.94
CA TYR A 102 -1.35 19.94 -19.78
C TYR A 102 -0.44 20.71 -18.81
N ASP A 103 -1.01 21.60 -18.01
CA ASP A 103 -0.27 22.28 -16.94
C ASP A 103 -0.01 21.32 -15.77
N LEU A 104 1.26 20.94 -15.58
CA LEU A 104 1.67 20.00 -14.53
C LEU A 104 1.51 20.58 -13.12
N ASN A 105 1.53 21.91 -12.96
CA ASN A 105 1.40 22.55 -11.64
C ASN A 105 0.00 22.40 -11.04
N LYS A 106 -0.99 22.02 -11.85
CA LYS A 106 -2.37 21.78 -11.40
C LYS A 106 -2.62 20.34 -10.97
N LEU A 107 -1.64 19.45 -11.13
CA LEU A 107 -1.77 18.06 -10.71
C LEU A 107 -1.70 17.98 -9.19
N GLN A 108 -2.71 17.36 -8.58
CA GLN A 108 -2.64 16.99 -7.17
C GLN A 108 -1.92 15.65 -7.05
N ILE A 109 -0.87 15.61 -6.22
CA ILE A 109 0.00 14.44 -6.10
C ILE A 109 0.04 14.00 -4.65
N GLU A 110 -0.33 12.75 -4.42
CA GLU A 110 -0.22 12.08 -3.13
C GLU A 110 0.80 10.95 -3.26
N ALA A 111 1.74 10.89 -2.32
CA ALA A 111 2.78 9.88 -2.29
C ALA A 111 2.83 9.21 -0.92
N LEU A 112 2.93 7.89 -0.92
CA LEU A 112 3.00 7.07 0.28
C LEU A 112 4.17 6.09 0.17
N LEU A 113 5.11 6.19 1.10
CA LEU A 113 6.14 5.18 1.31
C LEU A 113 5.60 4.15 2.30
N SER A 114 5.62 2.88 1.92
CA SER A 114 5.01 1.80 2.69
C SER A 114 5.87 0.54 2.66
N ARG A 115 5.65 -0.37 3.61
CA ARG A 115 6.20 -1.73 3.58
C ARG A 115 5.21 -2.66 2.85
N PRO A 116 5.65 -3.61 2.02
CA PRO A 116 4.74 -4.50 1.29
C PRO A 116 3.83 -5.40 2.16
N HIS A 117 4.16 -5.59 3.43
CA HIS A 117 3.51 -6.55 4.33
C HIS A 117 2.98 -5.91 5.62
N THR A 118 3.09 -4.59 5.77
CA THR A 118 2.57 -3.86 6.93
C THR A 118 2.40 -2.40 6.59
N ASN A 119 1.37 -1.77 7.17
CA ASN A 119 1.16 -0.32 7.07
C ASN A 119 1.69 0.44 8.31
N LYS A 120 2.32 -0.25 9.27
CA LYS A 120 2.82 0.37 10.51
C LYS A 120 3.87 1.45 10.29
N ASN A 121 4.59 1.37 9.17
CA ASN A 121 5.66 2.30 8.80
C ASN A 121 5.26 3.17 7.60
N ASP A 122 3.96 3.30 7.34
CA ASP A 122 3.47 4.12 6.24
C ASP A 122 3.76 5.60 6.50
N GLU A 123 4.44 6.24 5.56
CA GLU A 123 4.85 7.62 5.63
C GLU A 123 4.37 8.37 4.39
N LYS A 124 3.55 9.39 4.58
CA LYS A 124 3.16 10.30 3.50
C LYS A 124 4.36 11.16 3.13
N LEU A 125 4.73 11.13 1.86
CA LEU A 125 5.88 11.88 1.36
C LEU A 125 5.44 13.24 0.82
N GLN A 126 6.26 14.25 1.04
CA GLN A 126 6.13 15.52 0.34
C GLN A 126 6.71 15.37 -1.07
N VAL A 127 5.96 15.87 -2.05
CA VAL A 127 6.34 15.81 -3.46
C VAL A 127 6.65 17.20 -3.94
N LYS A 128 7.83 17.38 -4.53
CA LYS A 128 8.20 18.61 -5.23
C LYS A 128 8.12 18.34 -6.72
N LEU A 129 7.41 19.19 -7.45
CA LEU A 129 7.42 19.18 -8.90
C LEU A 129 8.53 20.12 -9.37
N ASP A 130 9.55 19.56 -10.02
CA ASP A 130 10.65 20.30 -10.65
C ASP A 130 10.55 20.11 -12.17
N ALA A 131 9.96 21.10 -12.84
CA ALA A 131 9.57 21.03 -14.24
C ALA A 131 8.69 19.81 -14.59
N ASN A 132 9.31 18.71 -15.05
CA ASN A 132 8.65 17.46 -15.43
C ASN A 132 9.00 16.30 -14.50
N GLU A 133 9.75 16.55 -13.42
CA GLU A 133 10.16 15.54 -12.47
C GLU A 133 9.44 15.68 -11.14
N LEU A 134 8.93 14.57 -10.65
CA LEU A 134 8.50 14.42 -9.26
C LEU A 134 9.68 14.01 -8.42
N VAL A 135 10.06 14.87 -7.48
CA VAL A 135 11.15 14.62 -6.54
C VAL A 135 10.55 14.27 -5.19
N PHE A 136 10.98 13.11 -4.66
CA PHE A 136 10.58 12.59 -3.36
C PHE A 136 11.80 12.48 -2.46
N ASP A 137 11.76 13.20 -1.35
CA ASP A 137 12.75 13.11 -0.27
C ASP A 137 12.18 12.22 0.84
N PHE A 138 12.89 11.15 1.21
CA PHE A 138 12.43 10.28 2.29
C PHE A 138 13.59 9.60 3.03
N ASN A 139 13.34 9.21 4.27
CA ASN A 139 14.33 8.55 5.12
C ASN A 139 13.93 7.10 5.42
N VAL A 140 14.76 6.17 4.96
CA VAL A 140 14.56 4.73 5.15
C VAL A 140 15.22 4.30 6.46
N LYS A 141 14.40 4.07 7.48
CA LYS A 141 14.87 3.74 8.84
C LYS A 141 15.37 2.31 9.00
N GLU A 142 14.85 1.38 8.21
CA GLU A 142 15.25 -0.03 8.32
C GLU A 142 15.38 -0.70 6.95
N LYS A 143 16.35 -1.61 6.87
CA LYS A 143 16.64 -2.39 5.67
C LYS A 143 15.43 -3.19 5.21
N GLY A 144 15.34 -3.45 3.91
CA GLY A 144 14.45 -4.46 3.35
C GLY A 144 13.69 -3.98 2.12
N ASN A 145 12.49 -4.53 1.95
CA ASN A 145 11.61 -4.22 0.83
C ASN A 145 10.68 -3.06 1.21
N TRP A 146 10.52 -2.15 0.26
CA TRP A 146 9.71 -0.96 0.38
C TRP A 146 8.88 -0.80 -0.90
N GLN A 147 7.80 -0.04 -0.81
CA GLN A 147 6.99 0.34 -1.96
C GLN A 147 6.70 1.83 -1.90
N LEU A 148 6.84 2.50 -3.04
CA LEU A 148 6.38 3.87 -3.23
C LEU A 148 5.08 3.82 -4.02
N LEU A 149 4.01 4.25 -3.37
CA LEU A 149 2.68 4.37 -3.96
C LEU A 149 2.46 5.84 -4.33
N LEU A 150 1.94 6.08 -5.53
CA LEU A 150 1.60 7.41 -5.99
C LEU A 150 0.17 7.44 -6.49
N LYS A 151 -0.50 8.54 -6.22
CA LYS A 151 -1.77 8.91 -6.82
C LYS A 151 -1.63 10.32 -7.38
N ILE A 152 -1.92 10.46 -8.66
CA ILE A 152 -1.86 11.73 -9.38
C ILE A 152 -3.27 12.02 -9.90
N THR A 153 -3.83 13.14 -9.49
CA THR A 153 -5.16 13.60 -9.90
C THR A 153 -5.01 14.82 -10.79
N GLN A 154 -5.39 14.67 -12.05
CA GLN A 154 -5.50 15.78 -13.00
C GLN A 154 -6.88 16.46 -12.88
N ASN A 155 -7.94 15.66 -12.80
CA ASN A 155 -9.32 16.08 -12.60
C ASN A 155 -10.14 14.89 -12.06
N GLU A 156 -11.43 15.09 -11.81
CA GLU A 156 -12.30 14.05 -11.22
C GLU A 156 -12.37 12.74 -12.03
N ASN A 157 -12.13 12.81 -13.35
CA ASN A 157 -12.22 11.69 -14.29
C ASN A 157 -10.85 11.22 -14.81
N SER A 158 -9.75 11.77 -14.30
CA SER A 158 -8.39 11.42 -14.71
C SER A 158 -7.49 11.35 -13.48
N ILE A 159 -7.31 10.13 -13.00
CA ILE A 159 -6.57 9.80 -11.79
C ILE A 159 -5.68 8.60 -12.10
N GLY A 160 -4.37 8.76 -11.93
CA GLY A 160 -3.39 7.70 -12.12
C GLY A 160 -2.85 7.18 -10.78
N PHE A 161 -2.76 5.86 -10.65
CA PHE A 161 -2.22 5.14 -9.50
C PHE A 161 -0.98 4.34 -9.93
N PHE A 162 0.12 4.51 -9.20
CA PHE A 162 1.40 3.88 -9.55
C PHE A 162 2.06 3.25 -8.33
N LYS A 163 2.67 2.08 -8.54
CA LYS A 163 3.37 1.30 -7.50
C LYS A 163 4.78 1.01 -7.98
N PHE A 164 5.77 1.51 -7.25
CA PHE A 164 7.19 1.25 -7.51
C PHE A 164 7.76 0.41 -6.39
N PHE A 165 8.45 -0.67 -6.76
CA PHE A 165 9.10 -1.56 -5.81
C PHE A 165 10.50 -1.07 -5.51
N LEU A 166 10.83 -0.93 -4.23
CA LEU A 166 12.10 -0.43 -3.75
C LEU A 166 12.77 -1.48 -2.86
N LYS A 167 14.09 -1.57 -2.92
CA LYS A 167 14.88 -2.46 -2.05
C LYS A 167 16.13 -1.78 -1.55
N THR A 168 16.37 -1.87 -0.25
CA THR A 168 17.61 -1.39 0.34
C THR A 168 18.82 -2.17 -0.21
N LYS A 169 19.88 -1.47 -0.62
CA LYS A 169 21.17 -2.09 -0.97
C LYS A 169 21.68 -2.86 0.24
N GLN A 170 22.21 -4.07 -0.01
CA GLN A 170 22.78 -4.92 1.03
C GLN A 170 24.17 -4.44 1.42
#